data_AF-A0A7K0VJB7-F1
#
_entry.id   AF-A0A7K0VJB7-F1
#
_cell.length_a   1.000
_cell.length_b   1.000
_cell.length_c   1.000
_cell.angle_alpha   90.00
_cell.angle_beta   90.00
_cell.angle_gamma   90.00
#
_symmetry.space_group_name_H-M   'P 1'
#
loop_
_entity.id
_entity.type
_entity.pdbx_description
1 polymer ?
#
loop_
_entity_poly.entity_id
_entity_poly.type
_entity_poly.pdbx_seq_one_letter_code
_entity_poly.pdbx_strand_id
1 'polypeptide(L)'
;MRKSLWRPSQPIYGRHGTMPSSSESFNKGEFMGTKERSTQRRRGVAFAATALSLALIAGACSSDSGTGTADTTGGTTGGSTVETILEEGTPVDGGTLRYGLEADVDGLNPTTAALSAPGYVMAEAVFDTLARVAADGTIVPYLAESFTPSADYKSWTVKLRPGIKFTDGADLNADAV
;
A
#
# COMPACT_ATOMS: atom_id res chain seq x y z
N MET A 1 -19.63 -38.60 36.12
CA MET A 1 -18.27 -38.67 36.74
C MET A 1 -17.28 -39.31 35.77
N ARG A 2 -16.54 -38.54 34.97
CA ARG A 2 -15.28 -38.95 34.32
C ARG A 2 -14.40 -37.72 34.19
N LYS A 3 -13.42 -37.59 35.09
CA LYS A 3 -12.41 -36.54 35.09
C LYS A 3 -11.27 -36.98 34.16
N SER A 4 -11.17 -36.37 32.98
CA SER A 4 -10.01 -36.53 32.10
C SER A 4 -8.91 -35.59 32.56
N LEU A 5 -7.86 -36.16 33.16
CA LEU A 5 -6.63 -35.47 33.54
C LEU A 5 -5.89 -35.01 32.27
N TRP A 6 -5.82 -33.71 32.07
CA TRP A 6 -4.88 -33.07 31.14
C TRP A 6 -3.58 -32.78 31.91
N ARG A 7 -2.45 -33.30 31.43
CA ARG A 7 -1.10 -33.04 31.98
C ARG A 7 -0.32 -32.15 30.99
N PRO A 8 0.26 -31.03 31.44
CA PRO A 8 1.15 -30.23 30.59
C PRO A 8 2.55 -30.84 30.50
N SER A 9 3.06 -30.97 29.28
CA SER A 9 4.45 -31.31 28.97
C SER A 9 5.38 -30.11 29.24
N GLN A 10 6.42 -30.36 30.04
CA GLN A 10 7.45 -29.38 30.42
C GLN A 10 8.42 -29.07 29.25
N PRO A 11 9.03 -27.88 29.22
CA PRO A 11 10.03 -27.50 28.22
C PRO A 11 11.41 -28.12 28.51
N ILE A 12 12.07 -28.61 27.47
CA ILE A 12 13.45 -29.11 27.53
C ILE A 12 14.41 -27.93 27.33
N TYR A 13 15.09 -27.53 28.41
CA TYR A 13 16.30 -26.70 28.38
C TYR A 13 17.52 -27.58 28.05
N GLY A 14 18.20 -27.32 26.93
CA GLY A 14 19.60 -27.73 26.68
C GLY A 14 20.45 -26.46 26.60
N ARG A 15 21.22 -26.10 27.63
CA ARG A 15 22.62 -26.50 27.94
C ARG A 15 23.64 -26.14 26.84
N HIS A 16 24.25 -24.97 27.05
CA HIS A 16 25.66 -24.60 26.82
C HIS A 16 26.48 -25.33 25.75
N GLY A 17 26.84 -24.59 24.70
CA GLY A 17 28.02 -24.82 23.88
C GLY A 17 28.80 -23.51 23.71
N THR A 18 29.97 -23.44 24.33
CA THR A 18 30.94 -22.35 24.24
C THR A 18 31.62 -22.31 22.87
N MET A 19 31.92 -21.10 22.39
CA MET A 19 32.69 -20.79 21.18
C MET A 19 34.05 -21.51 21.14
N PRO A 20 34.60 -21.69 19.93
CA PRO A 20 35.98 -21.28 19.71
C PRO A 20 36.08 -20.21 18.62
N SER A 21 36.83 -19.15 18.94
CA SER A 21 37.30 -18.17 17.98
C SER A 21 38.37 -18.80 17.09
N SER A 22 38.19 -18.73 15.77
CA SER A 22 39.25 -19.01 14.82
C SER A 22 39.36 -17.85 13.85
N SER A 23 40.33 -16.98 14.13
CA SER A 23 40.90 -16.03 13.20
C SER A 23 41.66 -16.79 12.11
N GLU A 24 41.13 -16.85 10.90
CA GLU A 24 41.91 -17.23 9.72
C GLU A 24 42.06 -16.04 8.80
N SER A 25 43.26 -15.49 8.86
CA SER A 25 43.84 -14.54 7.93
C SER A 25 43.90 -15.15 6.53
N PHE A 26 43.01 -14.76 5.63
CA PHE A 26 43.14 -15.10 4.22
C PHE A 26 44.01 -14.08 3.49
N ASN A 27 45.13 -14.59 3.01
CA ASN A 27 46.25 -13.89 2.42
C ASN A 27 45.90 -13.31 1.03
N LYS A 28 46.43 -12.11 0.76
CA LYS A 28 46.47 -11.49 -0.57
C LYS A 28 47.43 -12.26 -1.48
N GLY A 29 47.01 -12.55 -2.71
CA GLY A 29 47.94 -12.97 -3.76
C GLY A 29 47.26 -13.49 -5.01
N GLU A 30 47.47 -12.77 -6.11
CA GLU A 30 47.55 -13.30 -7.48
C GLU A 30 46.32 -14.03 -8.06
N PHE A 31 45.53 -13.30 -8.86
CA PHE A 31 44.95 -13.89 -10.07
C PHE A 31 45.21 -12.99 -11.28
N MET A 32 46.42 -13.20 -11.81
CA MET A 32 46.79 -13.24 -13.22
C MET A 32 45.68 -12.84 -14.21
N GLY A 33 45.96 -11.76 -14.96
CA GLY A 33 45.13 -11.25 -16.04
C GLY A 33 44.80 -12.32 -17.09
N THR A 34 43.51 -12.37 -17.45
CA THR A 34 43.03 -13.10 -18.63
C THR A 34 42.62 -12.11 -19.70
N LYS A 35 43.25 -12.31 -20.87
CA LYS A 35 43.21 -11.53 -22.12
C LYS A 35 41.83 -10.99 -22.50
N GLU A 36 41.80 -9.69 -22.80
CA GLU A 36 40.81 -9.04 -23.68
C GLU A 36 40.61 -9.87 -24.96
N ARG A 37 39.38 -10.35 -25.17
CA ARG A 37 38.96 -11.03 -26.40
C ARG A 37 37.79 -10.27 -27.02
N SER A 38 38.15 -9.34 -27.90
CA SER A 38 37.43 -8.93 -29.12
C SER A 38 35.90 -8.89 -29.07
N THR A 39 35.37 -7.81 -28.50
CA THR A 39 33.95 -7.39 -28.48
C THR A 39 33.38 -6.95 -29.84
N GLN A 40 34.03 -7.29 -30.95
CA GLN A 40 33.75 -6.66 -32.25
C GLN A 40 32.85 -7.50 -33.19
N ARG A 41 32.55 -8.77 -32.87
CA ARG A 41 31.77 -9.66 -33.75
C ARG A 41 30.30 -9.86 -33.37
N ARG A 42 29.82 -9.29 -32.25
CA ARG A 42 28.42 -9.45 -31.79
C ARG A 42 27.49 -8.28 -32.15
N ARG A 43 28.00 -7.20 -32.74
CA ARG A 43 27.23 -5.98 -33.06
C ARG A 43 26.41 -6.05 -34.36
N GLY A 44 26.57 -7.12 -35.16
CA GLY A 44 25.93 -7.24 -36.48
C GLY A 44 24.54 -7.89 -36.52
N VAL A 45 24.10 -8.54 -35.43
CA VAL A 45 22.83 -9.31 -35.42
C VAL A 45 21.68 -8.55 -34.74
N ALA A 46 21.98 -7.46 -34.00
CA ALA A 46 20.98 -6.75 -33.21
C ALA A 46 20.13 -5.72 -34.00
N PHE A 47 20.43 -5.44 -35.27
CA PHE A 47 19.72 -4.41 -36.05
C PHE A 47 18.60 -4.90 -36.97
N ALA A 48 18.35 -6.22 -37.04
CA ALA A 48 17.28 -6.77 -37.90
C ALA A 48 15.93 -6.97 -37.18
N ALA A 49 15.85 -6.75 -35.86
CA ALA A 49 14.66 -7.07 -35.06
C ALA A 49 13.77 -5.84 -34.72
N THR A 50 14.14 -4.63 -35.15
CA THR A 50 13.38 -3.40 -34.83
C THR A 50 12.46 -2.90 -35.95
N ALA A 51 12.42 -3.57 -37.11
CA ALA A 51 11.61 -3.13 -38.26
C ALA A 51 10.24 -3.84 -38.38
N LEU A 52 9.91 -4.81 -37.51
CA LEU A 52 8.66 -5.59 -37.61
C LEU A 52 7.63 -5.32 -36.50
N SER A 53 7.84 -4.30 -35.66
CA SER A 53 6.90 -3.95 -34.58
C SER A 53 6.14 -2.63 -34.81
N LEU A 54 6.43 -1.91 -35.90
CA LEU A 54 5.79 -0.62 -36.23
C LEU A 54 4.62 -0.71 -37.24
N ALA A 55 4.03 -1.91 -37.42
CA ALA A 55 2.95 -2.14 -38.39
C ALA A 55 1.62 -2.60 -37.77
N LEU A 56 1.46 -2.53 -36.44
CA LEU A 56 0.29 -3.03 -35.71
C LEU A 56 -0.62 -1.97 -35.06
N ILE A 57 -0.38 -0.67 -35.27
CA ILE A 57 -1.14 0.43 -34.63
C ILE A 57 -1.96 1.26 -35.64
N ALA A 58 -2.62 0.63 -36.61
CA ALA A 58 -3.42 1.37 -37.61
C ALA A 58 -4.75 0.69 -38.01
N GLY A 59 -5.39 -0.05 -37.10
CA GLY A 59 -6.57 -0.86 -37.48
C GLY A 59 -7.70 -0.98 -36.47
N ALA A 60 -7.91 0.00 -35.56
CA ALA A 60 -8.90 -0.18 -34.50
C ALA A 60 -9.85 1.01 -34.25
N CYS A 61 -10.06 1.89 -35.24
CA CYS A 61 -11.23 2.76 -35.27
C CYS A 61 -11.89 2.69 -36.65
N SER A 62 -12.76 1.71 -36.86
CA SER A 62 -13.81 1.77 -37.87
C SER A 62 -15.12 1.40 -37.20
N SER A 63 -15.87 2.42 -36.81
CA SER A 63 -17.27 2.33 -36.40
C SER A 63 -18.10 2.06 -37.65
N ASP A 64 -18.59 0.83 -37.81
CA ASP A 64 -19.64 0.50 -38.78
C ASP A 64 -20.84 -0.11 -38.04
N SER A 65 -21.95 0.61 -38.13
CA SER A 65 -23.27 0.22 -37.67
C SER A 65 -23.85 -0.82 -38.61
N GLY A 66 -23.88 -2.09 -38.19
CA GLY A 66 -24.43 -3.18 -39.00
C GLY A 66 -25.16 -4.21 -38.14
N THR A 67 -26.49 -4.21 -38.25
CA THR A 67 -27.40 -5.25 -37.75
C THR A 67 -27.07 -6.62 -38.37
N GLY A 68 -26.90 -7.64 -37.54
CA GLY A 68 -26.71 -9.02 -37.98
C GLY A 68 -27.02 -10.04 -36.89
N THR A 69 -28.19 -10.65 -36.98
CA THR A 69 -28.61 -11.84 -36.23
C THR A 69 -27.78 -13.05 -36.66
N ALA A 70 -27.16 -13.80 -35.73
CA ALA A 70 -27.06 -15.26 -35.76
C ALA A 70 -26.40 -15.86 -34.49
N ASP A 71 -27.22 -16.63 -33.78
CA ASP A 71 -27.03 -17.88 -33.02
C ASP A 71 -25.66 -18.34 -32.43
N THR A 72 -25.78 -18.70 -31.15
CA THR A 72 -25.06 -19.60 -30.22
C THR A 72 -23.91 -20.49 -30.73
N THR A 73 -22.75 -20.44 -30.04
CA THR A 73 -21.99 -21.61 -29.53
C THR A 73 -20.99 -21.17 -28.46
N GLY A 74 -21.02 -21.80 -27.29
CA GLY A 74 -20.28 -21.43 -26.09
C GLY A 74 -18.77 -21.71 -26.13
N GLY A 75 -18.04 -20.88 -25.38
CA GLY A 75 -16.61 -21.03 -25.09
C GLY A 75 -16.22 -20.08 -23.95
N THR A 76 -16.28 -20.58 -22.71
CA THR A 76 -15.83 -19.88 -21.50
C THR A 76 -14.30 -19.71 -21.54
N THR A 77 -13.82 -18.48 -21.63
CA THR A 77 -12.50 -18.09 -21.12
C THR A 77 -12.70 -16.70 -20.50
N GLY A 78 -12.71 -16.68 -19.16
CA GLY A 78 -12.98 -15.50 -18.34
C GLY A 78 -11.86 -14.47 -18.48
N GLY A 79 -11.96 -13.62 -19.50
CA GLY A 79 -11.35 -12.31 -19.48
C GLY A 79 -12.21 -11.41 -18.60
N SER A 80 -11.70 -11.01 -17.44
CA SER A 80 -12.30 -9.97 -16.61
C SER A 80 -12.20 -8.65 -17.35
N THR A 81 -13.13 -8.38 -18.26
CA THR A 81 -13.42 -7.03 -18.72
C THR A 81 -13.93 -6.24 -17.52
N VAL A 82 -13.08 -5.35 -17.01
CA VAL A 82 -13.55 -4.27 -16.14
C VAL A 82 -14.35 -3.34 -17.05
N GLU A 83 -15.64 -3.63 -17.17
CA GLU A 83 -16.60 -2.68 -17.71
C GLU A 83 -16.76 -1.59 -16.65
N THR A 84 -16.25 -0.40 -16.95
CA THR A 84 -16.53 0.79 -16.13
C THR A 84 -17.99 1.15 -16.34
N ILE A 85 -18.85 0.63 -15.47
CA ILE A 85 -20.25 1.02 -15.40
C ILE A 85 -20.30 2.34 -14.62
N LEU A 86 -20.33 3.47 -15.33
CA LEU A 86 -20.71 4.75 -14.75
C LEU A 86 -22.24 4.89 -14.84
N GLU A 87 -22.98 3.95 -14.25
CA GLU A 87 -24.35 4.27 -13.87
C GLU A 87 -24.28 4.92 -12.49
N GLU A 88 -24.53 6.22 -12.43
CA GLU A 88 -24.71 6.93 -11.17
C GLU A 88 -26.01 6.47 -10.52
N GLY A 89 -25.95 5.32 -9.86
CA GLY A 89 -27.01 4.83 -9.01
C GLY A 89 -27.22 5.79 -7.83
N THR A 90 -28.45 5.83 -7.31
CA THR A 90 -28.74 6.55 -6.07
C THR A 90 -27.91 5.97 -4.92
N PRO A 91 -27.28 6.80 -4.06
CA PRO A 91 -26.54 6.31 -2.89
C PRO A 91 -27.42 5.38 -2.04
N VAL A 92 -26.85 4.25 -1.64
CA VAL A 92 -27.51 3.28 -0.75
C VAL A 92 -26.75 3.23 0.58
N ASP A 93 -27.50 3.19 1.67
CA ASP A 93 -26.93 3.08 3.01
C ASP A 93 -26.58 1.62 3.36
N GLY A 94 -25.45 1.45 4.05
CA GLY A 94 -25.00 0.16 4.55
C GLY A 94 -24.25 -0.70 3.52
N GLY A 95 -23.73 -1.83 3.99
CA GLY A 95 -22.92 -2.76 3.18
C GLY A 95 -21.64 -3.19 3.90
N THR A 96 -20.76 -3.87 3.17
CA THR A 96 -19.44 -4.26 3.68
C THR A 96 -18.39 -3.98 2.63
N LEU A 97 -17.48 -3.05 2.94
CA LEU A 97 -16.26 -2.85 2.17
C LEU A 97 -15.20 -3.85 2.62
N ARG A 98 -14.70 -4.67 1.70
CA ARG A 98 -13.54 -5.55 1.93
C ARG A 98 -12.33 -4.90 1.28
N TYR A 99 -11.40 -4.44 2.10
CA TYR A 99 -10.17 -3.78 1.67
C TYR A 99 -8.96 -4.64 2.00
N GLY A 100 -8.03 -4.81 1.05
CA GLY A 100 -6.78 -5.52 1.26
C GLY A 100 -5.66 -4.53 1.59
N LEU A 101 -4.93 -4.79 2.68
CA LEU A 101 -3.73 -4.04 3.03
C LEU A 101 -2.49 -4.77 2.50
N GLU A 102 -1.46 -4.01 2.14
CA GLU A 102 -0.21 -4.50 1.58
C GLU A 102 0.71 -5.16 2.62
N ALA A 103 0.52 -4.85 3.90
CA ALA A 103 1.23 -5.43 5.04
C ALA A 103 0.43 -5.28 6.34
N ASP A 104 0.88 -5.97 7.38
CA ASP A 104 0.34 -5.84 8.74
C ASP A 104 0.87 -4.59 9.46
N VAL A 105 0.20 -4.18 10.54
CA VAL A 105 0.51 -2.96 11.31
C VAL A 105 1.01 -3.30 12.72
N ASP A 106 1.92 -2.49 13.24
CA ASP A 106 2.49 -2.65 14.59
C ASP A 106 1.55 -2.15 15.71
N GLY A 107 0.56 -1.34 15.36
CA GLY A 107 -0.51 -0.90 16.26
C GLY A 107 -1.23 0.35 15.75
N LEU A 108 -2.21 0.82 16.51
CA LEU A 108 -3.00 2.04 16.21
C LEU A 108 -2.81 3.16 17.24
N ASN A 109 -1.85 3.04 18.16
CA ASN A 109 -1.55 4.15 19.06
C ASN A 109 -0.67 5.18 18.34
N PRO A 110 -1.18 6.38 18.00
CA PRO A 110 -0.43 7.37 17.22
C PRO A 110 0.80 7.92 17.95
N THR A 111 0.91 7.74 19.27
CA THR A 111 2.07 8.23 20.04
C THR A 111 3.24 7.24 20.07
N THR A 112 3.04 6.00 19.66
CA THR A 112 4.06 4.94 19.77
C THR A 112 4.22 4.08 18.53
N ALA A 113 3.18 3.91 17.73
CA ALA A 113 3.23 3.13 16.51
C ALA A 113 3.96 3.91 15.41
N ALA A 114 4.65 3.20 14.52
CA ALA A 114 5.29 3.84 13.37
C ALA A 114 4.26 4.42 12.38
N LEU A 115 3.03 3.87 12.39
CA LEU A 115 1.97 4.18 11.43
C LEU A 115 2.55 4.18 10.00
N SER A 116 3.05 3.04 9.53
CA SER A 116 3.45 2.89 8.12
C SER A 116 2.23 3.02 7.20
N ALA A 117 2.41 2.95 5.87
CA ALA A 117 1.32 3.07 4.91
C ALA A 117 0.02 2.29 5.24
N PRO A 118 0.04 1.00 5.63
CA PRO A 118 -1.19 0.29 6.00
C PRO A 118 -1.76 0.78 7.34
N GLY A 119 -0.89 1.24 8.26
CA GLY A 119 -1.28 1.83 9.54
C GLY A 119 -1.99 3.17 9.37
N TYR A 120 -1.54 4.01 8.44
CA TYR A 120 -2.24 5.25 8.09
C TYR A 120 -3.63 4.98 7.53
N VAL A 121 -3.78 4.01 6.63
CA VAL A 121 -5.10 3.65 6.08
C VAL A 121 -6.07 3.23 7.19
N MET A 122 -5.59 2.45 8.17
CA MET A 122 -6.41 2.07 9.32
C MET A 122 -6.67 3.26 10.27
N ALA A 123 -5.69 4.12 10.48
CA ALA A 123 -5.81 5.28 11.36
C ALA A 123 -6.81 6.31 10.80
N GLU A 124 -6.82 6.57 9.49
CA GLU A 124 -7.79 7.48 8.85
C GLU A 124 -9.24 7.01 9.00
N ALA A 125 -9.47 5.71 9.22
CA ALA A 125 -10.81 5.18 9.47
C ALA A 125 -11.30 5.40 10.92
N VAL A 126 -10.40 5.75 11.85
CA VAL A 126 -10.69 5.80 13.29
C VAL A 126 -10.39 7.17 13.92
N PHE A 127 -9.40 7.88 13.41
CA PHE A 127 -8.93 9.16 13.92
C PHE A 127 -9.13 10.26 12.89
N ASP A 128 -9.61 11.40 13.38
CA ASP A 128 -9.71 12.64 12.62
C ASP A 128 -8.63 13.63 13.08
N THR A 129 -8.10 14.44 12.16
CA THR A 129 -7.07 15.44 12.44
C THR A 129 -7.62 16.86 12.58
N LEU A 130 -6.86 17.77 13.18
CA LEU A 130 -7.25 19.18 13.29
C LEU A 130 -7.35 19.87 11.91
N ALA A 131 -6.47 19.50 10.99
CA ALA A 131 -6.45 19.94 9.59
C ALA A 131 -6.18 18.75 8.68
N ARG A 132 -6.67 18.81 7.45
CA ARG A 132 -6.48 17.77 6.43
C ARG A 132 -5.89 18.34 5.16
N VAL A 133 -5.28 17.48 4.36
CA VAL A 133 -4.84 17.81 3.00
C VAL A 133 -6.01 17.55 2.06
N ALA A 134 -6.45 18.57 1.33
CA ALA A 134 -7.48 18.44 0.29
C ALA A 134 -6.92 17.75 -0.96
N ALA A 135 -7.80 17.34 -1.87
CA ALA A 135 -7.42 16.63 -3.09
C ALA A 135 -6.46 17.42 -4.01
N ASP A 136 -6.48 18.76 -3.91
CA ASP A 136 -5.58 19.66 -4.63
C ASP A 136 -4.24 19.91 -3.89
N GLY A 137 -4.01 19.23 -2.76
CA GLY A 137 -2.82 19.36 -1.93
C GLY A 137 -2.85 20.54 -0.94
N THR A 138 -3.91 21.33 -0.90
CA THR A 138 -4.03 22.44 0.06
C THR A 138 -4.34 21.92 1.47
N ILE A 139 -3.83 22.61 2.50
CA ILE A 139 -4.16 22.30 3.89
C ILE A 139 -5.42 23.07 4.26
N VAL A 140 -6.46 22.36 4.70
CA VAL A 140 -7.75 22.94 5.09
C VAL A 140 -8.13 22.55 6.52
N PRO A 141 -8.82 23.43 7.28
CA PRO A 141 -9.31 23.07 8.61
C PRO A 141 -10.28 21.89 8.57
N TYR A 142 -10.18 20.99 9.54
CA TYR A 142 -11.05 19.82 9.66
C TYR A 142 -11.74 19.79 11.02
N LEU A 143 -11.22 19.10 12.05
CA LEU A 143 -11.78 19.21 13.41
C LEU A 143 -11.62 20.62 14.00
N ALA A 144 -10.55 21.32 13.63
CA ALA A 144 -10.42 22.74 13.93
C ALA A 144 -11.30 23.57 12.98
N GLU A 145 -11.94 24.60 13.53
CA GLU A 145 -12.61 25.65 12.79
C GLU A 145 -11.61 26.62 12.18
N SER A 146 -10.54 26.98 12.91
CA SER A 146 -9.53 27.93 12.45
C SER A 146 -8.19 27.77 13.16
N PHE A 147 -7.13 28.21 12.47
CA PHE A 147 -5.78 28.39 13.01
C PHE A 147 -5.36 29.85 12.85
N THR A 148 -4.99 30.51 13.94
CA THR A 148 -4.58 31.92 13.92
C THR A 148 -3.15 32.05 14.46
N PRO A 149 -2.17 32.38 13.61
CA PRO A 149 -0.80 32.60 14.04
C PRO A 149 -0.62 33.94 14.76
N SER A 150 0.33 34.00 15.69
CA SER A 150 0.89 35.25 16.21
C SER A 150 1.71 35.95 15.12
N ALA A 151 1.98 37.26 15.29
CA ALA A 151 2.75 38.04 14.32
C ALA A 151 4.16 37.48 14.05
N ASP A 152 4.73 36.75 15.00
CA ASP A 152 6.04 36.11 14.92
C ASP A 152 5.97 34.59 14.64
N TYR A 153 4.78 34.03 14.43
CA TYR A 153 4.49 32.61 14.18
C TYR A 153 4.95 31.63 15.27
N LYS A 154 5.29 32.11 16.47
CA LYS A 154 5.72 31.27 17.61
C LYS A 154 4.57 30.77 18.46
N SER A 155 3.37 31.30 18.26
CA SER A 155 2.17 30.86 18.96
C SER A 155 1.03 30.77 17.97
N TRP A 156 0.21 29.72 18.12
CA TRP A 156 -0.94 29.48 17.27
C TRP A 156 -2.16 29.28 18.16
N THR A 157 -3.23 30.02 17.86
CA THR A 157 -4.53 29.79 18.49
C THR A 157 -5.33 28.88 17.58
N VAL A 158 -5.72 27.71 18.10
CA VAL A 158 -6.56 26.75 17.39
C VAL A 158 -7.96 26.81 17.99
N LYS A 159 -8.96 27.08 17.14
CA LYS A 159 -10.37 27.05 17.55
C LYS A 159 -10.96 25.72 17.11
N LEU A 160 -11.48 24.92 18.04
CA LEU A 160 -12.14 23.64 17.74
C LEU A 160 -13.59 23.86 17.31
N ARG A 161 -14.09 22.99 16.43
CA ARG A 161 -15.51 22.99 16.06
C ARG A 161 -16.38 22.53 17.24
N PRO A 162 -17.51 23.17 17.51
CA PRO A 162 -18.40 22.77 18.59
C PRO A 162 -19.19 21.50 18.26
N GLY A 163 -19.58 20.76 19.29
CA GLY A 163 -20.53 19.65 19.18
C GLY A 163 -19.95 18.34 18.62
N ILE A 164 -18.63 18.25 18.47
CA ILE A 164 -17.96 17.01 18.09
C ILE A 164 -17.83 16.12 19.32
N LYS A 165 -18.19 14.85 19.16
CA LYS A 165 -18.12 13.82 20.19
C LYS A 165 -17.23 12.68 19.75
N PHE A 166 -16.51 12.11 20.69
CA PHE A 166 -15.84 10.83 20.53
C PHE A 166 -16.87 9.69 20.51
N THR A 167 -16.42 8.51 20.11
CA THR A 167 -17.27 7.31 20.01
C THR A 167 -17.82 6.82 21.35
N ASP A 168 -17.19 7.21 22.47
CA ASP A 168 -17.67 6.97 23.84
C ASP A 168 -18.66 8.04 24.35
N GLY A 169 -18.93 9.07 23.55
CA GLY A 169 -19.85 10.17 23.85
C GLY A 169 -19.22 11.39 24.54
N ALA A 170 -17.93 11.34 24.91
CA ALA A 170 -17.21 12.48 25.46
C ALA A 170 -17.09 13.61 24.41
N ASP A 171 -17.08 14.86 24.87
CA ASP A 171 -16.91 16.02 23.98
C ASP A 171 -15.46 16.21 23.58
N LEU A 172 -15.22 16.58 22.31
CA LEU A 172 -13.93 17.09 21.86
C LEU A 172 -13.67 18.48 22.48
N ASN A 173 -12.59 18.60 23.24
CA ASN A 173 -12.18 19.83 23.90
C ASN A 173 -10.65 20.00 23.83
N ALA A 174 -10.14 21.10 24.38
CA ALA A 174 -8.72 21.43 24.31
C ALA A 174 -7.81 20.48 25.12
N ASP A 175 -8.32 19.77 26.12
CA ASP A 175 -7.53 18.82 26.91
C ASP A 175 -7.29 17.49 26.17
N ALA A 176 -8.11 17.20 25.16
CA ALA A 176 -8.03 16.00 24.33
C ALA A 176 -7.11 16.18 23.11
N VAL A 177 -6.48 17.34 22.95
CA VAL A 177 -5.66 17.74 21.79
C VAL A 177 -4.19 17.87 22.17
#